data_AF-A0A4Q6BY69-F1
#
_entry.id   AF-A0A4Q6BY69-F1
#
_cell.length_a   1.000
_cell.length_b   1.000
_cell.length_c   1.000
_cell.angle_alpha   90.00
_cell.angle_beta   90.00
_cell.angle_gamma   90.00
#
_symmetry.space_group_name_H-M   'P 1'
#
loop_
_entity.id
_entity.type
_entity.pdbx_description
1 polymer ?
#
loop_
_entity_poly.entity_id
_entity_poly.type
_entity_poly.pdbx_seq_one_letter_code
_entity_poly.pdbx_strand_id
1 'polypeptide(L)' 'IDPEAPLFNTGLGLDSIDALELALAISKKYGFQLRSDNDENRRIFASLRALSAHVEANKLA' A
#
# COMPACT_ATOMS: atom_id res chain seq x y z
N ILE A 1 -2.64 -11.63 11.18
CA ILE A 1 -2.50 -11.42 9.72
C ILE A 1 -1.05 -11.66 9.34
N ASP A 2 -0.81 -12.46 8.31
CA ASP A 2 0.54 -12.68 7.78
C ASP A 2 0.98 -11.41 7.01
N PRO A 3 2.05 -10.73 7.45
CA PRO A 3 2.48 -9.47 6.84
C PRO A 3 3.16 -9.66 5.48
N GLU A 4 3.58 -10.88 5.13
CA GLU A 4 4.17 -11.22 3.83
C GLU A 4 3.12 -11.67 2.81
N ALA A 5 1.91 -12.00 3.26
CA ALA A 5 0.85 -12.44 2.36
C ALA A 5 0.50 -11.35 1.33
N PRO A 6 0.15 -11.75 0.09
CA PRO A 6 -0.32 -10.82 -0.93
C PRO A 6 -1.47 -9.94 -0.42
N LEU A 7 -1.42 -8.64 -0.66
CA LEU A 7 -2.52 -7.76 -0.26
C LEU A 7 -3.80 -8.07 -1.07
N PHE A 8 -3.65 -8.29 -2.37
CA PHE A 8 -4.78 -8.47 -3.29
C PHE A 8 -5.09 -9.93 -3.61
N ASN A 9 -6.32 -10.18 -4.03
CA ASN A 9 -6.85 -11.47 -4.51
C ASN A 9 -6.84 -12.58 -3.45
N THR A 10 -5.70 -13.27 -3.26
CA THR A 10 -5.66 -14.53 -2.48
C THR A 10 -5.19 -14.36 -1.04
N GLY A 11 -4.39 -13.35 -0.72
CA GLY A 11 -3.87 -13.14 0.63
C GLY A 11 -4.89 -12.41 1.52
N LEU A 12 -4.77 -11.08 1.67
CA LEU A 12 -5.78 -10.30 2.42
C LEU A 12 -7.11 -10.13 1.67
N GLY A 13 -7.17 -10.56 0.41
CA GLY A 13 -8.41 -10.56 -0.37
C GLY A 13 -8.86 -9.17 -0.81
N LEU A 14 -7.97 -8.17 -0.76
CA LEU A 14 -8.31 -6.83 -1.21
C LEU A 14 -8.58 -6.83 -2.73
N ASP A 15 -9.51 -5.99 -3.14
CA ASP A 15 -9.80 -5.74 -4.54
C ASP A 15 -9.21 -4.40 -5.03
N SER A 16 -9.48 -4.07 -6.29
CA SER A 16 -9.00 -2.83 -6.90
C SER A 16 -9.62 -1.57 -6.31
N ILE A 17 -10.81 -1.66 -5.69
CA ILE A 17 -11.49 -0.54 -5.03
C ILE A 17 -10.81 -0.27 -3.69
N ASP A 18 -10.57 -1.33 -2.91
CA ASP A 18 -9.84 -1.25 -1.64
C ASP A 18 -8.45 -0.62 -1.82
N ALA A 19 -7.76 -0.95 -2.92
CA ALA A 19 -6.47 -0.36 -3.27
C ALA A 19 -6.53 1.17 -3.36
N LEU A 20 -7.58 1.70 -4.01
CA LEU A 20 -7.78 3.12 -4.22
C LEU A 20 -8.13 3.83 -2.91
N GLU A 21 -9.00 3.22 -2.11
CA GLU A 21 -9.35 3.73 -0.78
C GLU A 21 -8.15 3.76 0.15
N LEU A 22 -7.32 2.72 0.13
CA LEU A 22 -6.08 2.64 0.91
C LEU A 22 -5.07 3.70 0.48
N ALA A 23 -4.86 3.88 -0.82
CA ALA A 23 -4.00 4.94 -1.35
C ALA A 23 -4.48 6.35 -0.94
N LEU A 24 -5.79 6.58 -1.00
CA LEU A 24 -6.41 7.83 -0.57
C LEU A 24 -6.25 8.06 0.93
N ALA A 25 -6.47 7.02 1.74
CA ALA A 25 -6.34 7.09 3.20
C ALA A 25 -4.89 7.38 3.63
N ILE A 26 -3.91 6.72 3.00
CA ILE A 26 -2.48 6.96 3.22
C ILE A 26 -2.12 8.40 2.85
N SER A 27 -2.60 8.88 1.71
CA SER A 27 -2.35 10.26 1.28
C SER A 27 -2.91 11.29 2.25
N LYS A 28 -4.15 11.09 2.71
CA LYS A 28 -4.77 11.97 3.71
C LYS A 28 -4.07 11.92 5.06
N LYS A 29 -3.59 10.75 5.48
CA LYS A 29 -3.01 10.54 6.82
C LYS A 29 -1.54 10.95 6.92
N TYR A 30 -0.74 10.65 5.89
CA TYR A 30 0.72 10.81 5.93
C TYR A 30 1.23 11.89 4.98
N GLY A 31 0.36 12.52 4.19
CA GLY A 31 0.71 13.70 3.38
C GLY A 31 1.47 13.40 2.09
N PHE A 32 1.60 12.14 1.67
CA PHE A 32 2.25 11.77 0.41
C PHE A 32 1.37 10.85 -0.45
N GLN A 33 1.53 10.90 -1.77
CA GLN A 33 0.72 10.12 -2.71
C GLN A 33 1.45 8.85 -3.17
N LEU A 34 0.74 7.73 -3.16
CA LEU A 34 1.15 6.49 -3.82
C LEU A 34 0.73 6.59 -5.30
N ARG A 35 1.69 6.73 -6.21
CA ARG A 35 1.41 6.89 -7.66
C ARG A 35 1.36 5.53 -8.37
N SER A 36 0.29 5.32 -9.15
CA SER A 36 -0.03 4.04 -9.82
C SER A 36 0.75 3.74 -11.10
N ASP A 37 1.55 4.66 -11.61
CA ASP A 37 2.19 4.56 -12.92
C ASP A 37 3.62 3.97 -12.88
N ASN A 38 4.10 3.53 -11.72
CA ASN A 38 5.48 3.07 -11.56
C ASN A 38 5.56 1.60 -11.13
N ASP A 39 6.58 0.87 -11.60
CA ASP A 39 6.89 -0.52 -11.17
C ASP A 39 7.01 -0.64 -9.64
N GLU A 40 7.33 0.48 -9.00
CA GLU A 40 7.38 0.63 -7.54
C GLU A 40 6.05 0.31 -6.87
N ASN A 41 4.91 0.66 -7.47
CA ASN A 41 3.59 0.41 -6.87
C ASN A 41 3.29 -1.08 -6.76
N ARG A 42 3.75 -1.90 -7.72
CA ARG A 42 3.65 -3.37 -7.62
C ARG A 42 4.44 -3.92 -6.43
N ARG A 43 5.58 -3.31 -6.09
CA ARG A 43 6.38 -3.70 -4.92
C ARG A 43 5.75 -3.21 -3.62
N ILE A 44 5.29 -1.95 -3.58
CA ILE A 44 4.69 -1.34 -2.40
C ILE A 44 3.42 -2.10 -1.99
N PHE A 45 2.55 -2.44 -2.94
CA PHE A 45 1.34 -3.18 -2.65
C PHE A 45 1.50 -4.72 -2.71
N ALA A 46 2.74 -5.23 -2.74
CA ALA A 46 2.96 -6.68 -2.77
C ALA A 46 2.50 -7.34 -1.46
N SER A 47 2.75 -6.71 -0.32
CA SER A 47 2.42 -7.23 1.01
C SER A 47 2.21 -6.11 2.01
N LEU A 48 1.61 -6.42 3.17
CA LEU A 48 1.43 -5.43 4.24
C LEU A 48 2.79 -4.93 4.76
N ARG A 49 3.82 -5.78 4.77
CA ARG A 49 5.17 -5.37 5.16
C ARG A 49 5.75 -4.35 4.18
N ALA A 50 5.65 -4.61 2.88
CA ALA A 50 6.19 -3.70 1.86
C ALA A 50 5.50 -2.32 1.92
N LEU A 51 4.16 -2.32 2.05
CA LEU A 51 3.39 -1.10 2.18
C LEU A 51 3.78 -0.31 3.44
N SER A 52 3.86 -1.01 4.58
CA SER A 52 4.20 -0.38 5.86
C SER A 52 5.63 0.19 5.85
N ALA A 53 6.58 -0.52 5.26
CA ALA A 53 7.95 -0.05 5.11
C ALA A 53 8.02 1.22 4.25
N HIS A 54 7.26 1.27 3.14
CA HIS A 54 7.19 2.47 2.30
C HIS A 54 6.54 3.65 3.02
N VAL A 55 5.46 3.41 3.78
CA VAL A 55 4.83 4.44 4.61
C VAL A 55 5.77 4.99 5.67
N GLU A 56 6.48 4.12 6.38
CA GLU A 56 7.44 4.53 7.42
C GLU A 56 8.61 5.34 6.85
N ALA A 57 9.05 5.03 5.63
CA ALA A 57 10.12 5.76 4.95
C ALA A 57 9.69 7.16 4.46
N ASN A 58 8.39 7.38 4.19
CA ASN A 58 7.88 8.60 3.56
C ASN A 58 6.96 9.44 4.45
N LYS A 59 6.54 8.93 5.62
CA LYS A 59 5.77 9.74 6.57
C LYS A 59 6.60 10.96 6.97
N LEU A 60 5.97 12.12 6.94
CA LEU A 60 6.56 13.33 7.51
C LEU A 60 6.68 13.13 9.02
N ALA A 61 7.85 13.46 9.58
CA ALA A 61 8.10 13.43 11.02
C ALA A 61 7.30 14.50 11.76
#